data_AF-A0A2K0Y5D4-F1
#
_entry.id   AF-A0A2K0Y5D4-F1
#
_cell.length_a   1.000
_cell.length_b   1.000
_cell.length_c   1.000
_cell.angle_alpha   90.00
_cell.angle_beta   90.00
_cell.angle_gamma   90.00
#
_symmetry.space_group_name_H-M   'P 1'
#
loop_
_entity.id
_entity.type
_entity.pdbx_description
1 polymer ?
#
loop_
_entity_poly.entity_id
_entity_poly.type
_entity_poly.pdbx_seq_one_letter_code
_entity_poly.pdbx_strand_id
1 'polypeptide(L)'
;MSGGFDLIETRMGKGDDAFLLDGTFSYGGATDQVMLVTQGGGALGGQIDEVQARLFFGHTVRNMTWLAGVRKDFKPHPRDLHAAIGVQGTVGSRLSWESYLFLSDDAQLTGEGQLICIAPVRAALR
;
A
#
# COMPACT_ATOMS: atom_id res chain seq x y z
N MET A 1 9.42 17.74 10.90
CA MET A 1 8.31 16.76 10.90
C MET A 1 7.98 16.49 9.44
N SER A 2 8.08 15.25 8.99
CA SER A 2 7.78 14.87 7.60
C SER A 2 6.51 14.03 7.61
N GLY A 3 5.37 14.67 7.37
CA GLY A 3 4.15 13.97 6.98
C GLY A 3 4.13 13.89 5.46
N GLY A 4 4.08 12.68 4.92
CA GLY A 4 3.90 12.42 3.50
C GLY A 4 2.43 12.15 3.22
N PHE A 5 1.92 12.70 2.12
CA PHE A 5 0.66 12.30 1.51
C PHE A 5 1.02 11.69 0.16
N ASP A 6 0.59 10.46 -0.09
CA ASP A 6 0.60 9.90 -1.44
C ASP A 6 -0.84 9.84 -1.96
N LEU A 7 -0.95 10.30 -3.21
CA LEU A 7 -2.11 10.55 -4.07
C LEU A 7 -3.42 9.80 -3.73
N ILE A 8 -4.52 10.55 -3.49
CA ILE A 8 -5.89 10.04 -3.66
C ILE A 8 -6.22 10.12 -5.15
N GLU A 9 -6.07 9.03 -5.89
CA GLU A 9 -6.45 8.97 -7.31
C GLU A 9 -7.85 8.37 -7.47
N THR A 10 -8.86 9.21 -7.56
CA THR A 10 -10.20 8.79 -7.99
C THR A 10 -10.29 8.87 -9.51
N ARG A 11 -10.15 7.73 -10.20
CA ARG A 11 -10.37 7.65 -11.64
C ARG A 11 -11.80 7.21 -11.94
N MET A 12 -12.63 8.10 -12.51
CA MET A 12 -13.95 7.79 -13.08
C MET A 12 -13.83 7.72 -14.62
N GLY A 13 -14.14 6.56 -15.23
CA GLY A 13 -14.04 6.35 -16.68
C GLY A 13 -15.41 6.32 -17.36
N LYS A 14 -15.55 6.94 -18.55
CA LYS A 14 -16.77 6.84 -19.37
C LYS A 14 -16.91 5.43 -19.98
N GLY A 15 -17.81 4.62 -19.46
CA GLY A 15 -18.27 3.37 -20.10
C GLY A 15 -18.82 2.36 -19.10
N ASP A 16 -18.07 2.14 -18.03
CA ASP A 16 -18.47 1.46 -16.80
C ASP A 16 -17.88 2.33 -15.69
N ASP A 17 -18.71 3.15 -15.05
CA ASP A 17 -18.24 4.05 -14.02
C ASP A 17 -17.60 3.18 -12.92
N ALA A 18 -16.31 3.34 -12.64
CA ALA A 18 -15.59 2.65 -11.57
C ALA A 18 -14.90 3.70 -10.71
N PHE A 19 -14.72 3.42 -9.42
CA PHE A 19 -13.90 4.24 -8.56
C PHE A 19 -12.70 3.42 -8.06
N LEU A 20 -11.57 4.08 -7.93
CA LEU A 20 -10.39 3.59 -7.24
C LEU A 20 -10.08 4.55 -6.11
N LEU A 21 -9.62 3.99 -5.00
CA LEU A 21 -9.13 4.69 -3.83
C LEU A 21 -7.80 4.03 -3.48
N ASP A 22 -6.71 4.75 -3.67
CA ASP A 22 -5.43 4.47 -3.03
C ASP A 22 -5.06 5.72 -2.25
N GLY A 23 -4.47 5.57 -1.07
CA GLY A 23 -4.16 6.69 -0.21
C GLY A 23 -3.28 6.27 0.94
N THR A 24 -2.22 7.04 1.16
CA THR A 24 -1.28 6.82 2.27
C THR A 24 -1.13 8.10 3.09
N PHE A 25 -1.26 7.96 4.40
CA PHE A 25 -1.03 9.02 5.37
C PHE A 25 0.00 8.57 6.41
N SER A 26 1.08 9.34 6.56
CA SER A 26 2.11 9.07 7.57
C SER A 26 2.26 10.22 8.56
N TYR A 27 2.41 9.89 9.84
CA TYR A 27 2.67 10.83 10.92
C TYR A 27 3.86 10.37 11.77
N GLY A 28 4.90 11.20 11.84
CA GLY A 28 6.09 10.89 12.65
C GLY A 28 7.37 11.57 12.19
N GLY A 29 8.50 11.01 12.64
CA GLY A 29 9.85 11.39 12.24
C GLY A 29 10.43 10.43 11.21
N ALA A 30 11.70 10.63 10.85
CA ALA A 30 12.39 9.76 9.89
C ALA A 30 12.67 8.34 10.43
N THR A 31 12.79 8.20 11.76
CA THR A 31 13.08 6.92 12.42
C THR A 31 11.81 6.17 12.78
N ASP A 32 10.86 6.82 13.43
CA ASP A 32 9.62 6.21 13.89
C ASP A 32 8.41 6.98 13.33
N GLN A 33 7.47 6.24 12.76
CA GLN A 33 6.26 6.80 12.16
C GLN A 33 5.07 5.87 12.31
N VAL A 34 3.87 6.45 12.32
CA VAL A 34 2.61 5.73 12.15
C VAL A 34 2.12 5.98 10.74
N MET A 35 1.69 4.92 10.05
CA MET A 35 1.24 4.98 8.67
C MET A 35 -0.16 4.34 8.55
N LEU A 36 -1.08 5.05 7.92
CA LEU A 36 -2.39 4.57 7.53
C LEU A 36 -2.43 4.48 6.01
N VAL A 37 -2.65 3.27 5.50
CA VAL A 37 -2.82 2.99 4.07
C VAL A 37 -4.25 2.55 3.83
N THR A 38 -4.91 3.13 2.85
CA THR A 38 -6.27 2.78 2.46
C THR A 38 -6.29 2.41 1.00
N GLN A 39 -6.86 1.26 0.70
CA GLN A 39 -7.08 0.81 -0.66
C GLN A 39 -8.52 0.41 -0.86
N GLY A 40 -9.05 0.64 -2.05
CA GLY A 40 -10.35 0.16 -2.43
C GLY A 40 -10.70 0.49 -3.87
N GLY A 41 -11.76 -0.14 -4.33
CA GLY A 41 -12.31 0.11 -5.65
C GLY A 41 -13.59 -0.66 -5.89
N GLY A 42 -14.28 -0.28 -6.96
CA GLY A 42 -15.46 -0.98 -7.42
C GLY A 42 -16.22 -0.22 -8.50
N ALA A 43 -17.23 -0.88 -9.06
CA ALA A 43 -18.14 -0.26 -10.03
C ALA A 43 -19.07 0.76 -9.34
N LEU A 44 -19.10 1.99 -9.83
CA LEU A 44 -20.08 3.03 -9.50
C LEU A 44 -21.45 2.58 -10.00
N GLY A 45 -22.36 2.25 -9.07
CA GLY A 45 -23.67 1.67 -9.36
C GLY A 45 -23.72 0.14 -9.30
N GLY A 46 -22.59 -0.52 -9.01
CA GLY A 46 -22.48 -1.96 -8.74
C GLY A 46 -22.16 -2.29 -7.27
N GLN A 47 -21.64 -3.49 -7.00
CA GLN A 47 -21.10 -3.83 -5.67
C GLN A 47 -19.72 -3.19 -5.49
N ILE A 48 -19.44 -2.75 -4.26
CA ILE A 48 -18.08 -2.41 -3.83
C ILE A 48 -17.28 -3.72 -3.83
N ASP A 49 -16.23 -3.80 -4.65
CA ASP A 49 -15.45 -5.02 -4.84
C ASP A 49 -14.47 -5.22 -3.68
N GLU A 50 -13.75 -4.17 -3.29
CA GLU A 50 -12.75 -4.24 -2.22
C GLU A 50 -12.61 -2.89 -1.50
N VAL A 51 -12.57 -2.92 -0.17
CA VAL A 51 -12.21 -1.77 0.67
C VAL A 51 -11.43 -2.29 1.87
N GLN A 52 -10.23 -1.74 2.06
CA GLN A 52 -9.27 -2.17 3.06
C GLN A 52 -8.58 -0.95 3.70
N ALA A 53 -8.26 -1.07 4.98
CA ALA A 53 -7.32 -0.18 5.66
C ALA A 53 -6.22 -0.97 6.37
N ARG A 54 -5.01 -0.44 6.31
CA ARG A 54 -3.81 -0.97 7.00
C ARG A 54 -3.23 0.13 7.88
N LEU A 55 -3.01 -0.19 9.15
CA LEU A 55 -2.38 0.70 10.12
C LEU A 55 -1.06 0.07 10.57
N PHE A 56 0.03 0.78 10.38
CA PHE A 56 1.38 0.34 10.74
C PHE A 56 2.05 1.30 11.71
N PHE A 57 2.79 0.73 12.65
CA PHE A 57 3.95 1.38 13.23
C PHE A 57 5.18 1.01 12.38
N GLY A 58 5.97 2.01 12.03
CA GLY A 58 7.17 1.87 11.22
C GLY A 58 8.42 2.30 11.95
N HIS A 59 9.48 1.51 11.82
CA HIS A 59 10.81 1.79 12.35
C HIS A 59 11.87 1.69 11.23
N THR A 60 12.57 2.78 10.98
CA THR A 60 13.57 2.89 9.91
C THR A 60 14.97 2.55 10.42
N VAL A 61 15.59 1.56 9.78
CA VAL A 61 17.00 1.20 9.96
C VAL A 61 17.73 1.43 8.64
N ARG A 62 18.64 2.41 8.61
CA ARG A 62 19.36 2.85 7.40
C ARG A 62 18.40 3.32 6.30
N ASN A 63 18.23 2.53 5.24
CA ASN A 63 17.39 2.82 4.08
C ASN A 63 16.17 1.87 3.98
N MET A 64 15.87 1.16 5.05
CA MET A 64 14.81 0.16 5.11
C MET A 64 13.90 0.44 6.31
N THR A 65 12.61 0.53 6.05
CA THR A 65 11.58 0.72 7.06
C THR A 65 10.90 -0.62 7.34
N TRP A 66 10.98 -1.07 8.58
CA TRP A 66 10.24 -2.22 9.07
C TRP A 66 8.87 -1.77 9.56
N LEU A 67 7.83 -2.50 9.20
CA LEU A 67 6.46 -2.19 9.54
C LEU A 67 5.86 -3.33 10.35
N ALA A 68 5.14 -2.99 11.41
CA ALA A 68 4.32 -3.91 12.18
C ALA A 68 2.97 -3.26 12.43
N GLY A 69 1.89 -4.01 12.25
CA GLY A 69 0.57 -3.39 12.21
C GLY A 69 -0.58 -4.37 12.09
N VAL A 70 -1.70 -3.82 11.66
CA VAL A 70 -2.94 -4.55 11.44
C VAL A 70 -3.56 -4.16 10.11
N ARG A 71 -4.28 -5.10 9.51
CA ARG A 71 -5.09 -4.88 8.31
C ARG A 71 -6.54 -5.22 8.61
N LYS A 72 -7.45 -4.35 8.19
CA LYS A 72 -8.89 -4.56 8.28
C LYS A 72 -9.48 -4.54 6.88
N ASP A 73 -10.13 -5.64 6.53
CA ASP A 73 -10.91 -5.72 5.30
C ASP A 73 -12.36 -5.36 5.64
N PHE A 74 -12.94 -4.41 4.90
CA PHE A 74 -14.32 -3.94 5.05
C PHE A 74 -15.23 -4.58 4.00
N LYS A 75 -14.69 -4.84 2.81
CA LYS A 75 -15.33 -5.56 1.71
C LYS A 75 -14.28 -6.40 0.97
N PRO A 76 -14.65 -7.60 0.49
CA PRO A 76 -15.96 -8.25 0.64
C PRO A 76 -16.17 -8.92 2.01
N HIS A 77 -15.12 -9.06 2.82
CA HIS A 77 -15.14 -9.80 4.09
C HIS A 77 -14.98 -8.86 5.31
N PRO A 78 -16.06 -8.21 5.81
CA PRO A 78 -15.99 -7.20 6.87
C PRO A 78 -15.55 -7.74 8.24
N ARG A 79 -15.41 -9.06 8.41
CA ARG A 79 -14.99 -9.67 9.68
C ARG A 79 -13.49 -9.86 9.76
N ASP A 80 -12.80 -9.93 8.63
CA ASP A 80 -11.40 -10.32 8.56
C ASP A 80 -10.53 -9.21 9.16
N LEU A 81 -9.71 -9.58 10.14
CA LEU A 81 -8.71 -8.74 10.77
C LEU A 81 -7.40 -9.52 10.74
N HIS A 82 -6.34 -8.89 10.24
CA HIS A 82 -5.05 -9.55 10.10
C HIS A 82 -3.99 -8.85 10.93
N ALA A 83 -3.11 -9.64 11.53
CA ALA A 83 -1.79 -9.15 11.92
C ALA A 83 -0.97 -8.90 10.65
N ALA A 84 -0.27 -7.78 10.60
CA ALA A 84 0.47 -7.35 9.43
C ALA A 84 1.92 -7.07 9.78
N ILE A 85 2.84 -7.52 8.92
CA ILE A 85 4.23 -7.08 8.92
C ILE A 85 4.60 -6.62 7.52
N GLY A 86 5.55 -5.70 7.41
CA GLY A 86 5.99 -5.21 6.12
C GLY A 86 7.40 -4.68 6.13
N VAL A 87 7.91 -4.48 4.93
CA VAL A 87 9.20 -3.85 4.68
C VAL A 87 9.09 -2.95 3.48
N GLN A 88 9.60 -1.73 3.62
CA GLN A 88 9.71 -0.76 2.54
C GLN A 88 11.15 -0.29 2.43
N GLY A 89 11.58 0.06 1.23
CA GLY A 89 12.88 0.69 1.07
C GLY A 89 13.15 1.21 -0.32
N THR A 90 14.26 1.93 -0.42
CA THR A 90 14.75 2.48 -1.67
C THR A 90 16.25 2.24 -1.81
N VAL A 91 16.69 1.98 -3.04
CA VAL A 91 18.11 1.94 -3.41
C VAL A 91 18.36 3.01 -4.47
N GLY A 92 18.98 4.11 -4.05
CA GLY A 92 19.15 5.29 -4.89
C GLY A 92 17.80 5.81 -5.40
N SER A 93 17.80 6.45 -6.56
CA SER A 93 16.59 6.97 -7.21
C SER A 93 15.95 5.99 -8.21
N ARG A 94 16.49 4.78 -8.37
CA ARG A 94 16.12 3.87 -9.46
C ARG A 94 15.32 2.65 -9.02
N LEU A 95 15.28 2.36 -7.72
CA LEU A 95 14.59 1.19 -7.18
C LEU A 95 13.89 1.56 -5.88
N SER A 96 12.60 1.30 -5.83
CA SER A 96 11.82 1.24 -4.60
C SER A 96 11.07 -0.08 -4.51
N TRP A 97 10.86 -0.56 -3.29
CA TRP A 97 10.07 -1.75 -3.04
C TRP A 97 9.23 -1.59 -1.79
N GLU A 98 8.10 -2.27 -1.80
CA GLU A 98 7.22 -2.47 -0.65
C GLU A 98 6.77 -3.93 -0.63
N SER A 99 6.70 -4.53 0.55
CA SER A 99 6.21 -5.90 0.70
C SER A 99 5.53 -6.04 2.03
N TYR A 100 4.39 -6.72 2.04
CA TYR A 100 3.56 -6.93 3.22
C TYR A 100 3.13 -8.40 3.32
N LEU A 101 3.06 -8.89 4.55
CA LEU A 101 2.52 -10.20 4.89
C LEU A 101 1.41 -10.03 5.92
N PHE A 102 0.35 -10.81 5.75
CA PHE A 102 -0.87 -10.73 6.54
C PHE A 102 -1.27 -12.10 7.04
N LEU A 103 -1.43 -12.23 8.35
CA LEU A 103 -1.91 -13.45 9.00
C LEU A 103 -3.33 -13.21 9.50
N SER A 104 -4.31 -13.95 8.97
CA SER A 104 -5.70 -13.90 9.45
C SER A 104 -5.87 -14.61 10.79
N ASP A 105 -7.00 -14.35 11.44
CA ASP A 105 -7.49 -15.09 12.60
C ASP A 105 -7.71 -16.59 12.32
N ASP A 106 -8.12 -16.94 11.10
CA ASP A 106 -8.22 -18.31 10.60
C ASP A 106 -6.86 -18.94 10.18
N ALA A 107 -5.75 -18.33 10.59
CA ALA A 107 -4.38 -18.79 10.32
C ALA A 107 -4.01 -18.88 8.82
N GLN A 108 -4.67 -18.09 7.96
CA GLN A 108 -4.27 -17.97 6.57
C GLN A 108 -3.21 -16.88 6.40
N LEU A 109 -2.11 -17.23 5.74
CA LEU A 109 -1.03 -16.31 5.40
C LEU A 109 -1.19 -15.84 3.95
N THR A 110 -1.34 -14.54 3.77
CA THR A 110 -1.35 -13.87 2.46
C THR A 110 -0.26 -12.82 2.40
N GLY A 111 0.05 -12.33 1.21
CA GLY A 111 1.06 -11.30 1.03
C GLY A 111 0.90 -10.55 -0.28
N GLU A 112 1.44 -9.34 -0.30
CA GLU A 112 1.46 -8.48 -1.47
C GLU A 112 2.79 -7.72 -1.53
N GLY A 113 3.14 -7.24 -2.71
CA GLY A 113 4.33 -6.45 -2.88
C GLY A 113 4.32 -5.66 -4.17
N GLN A 114 5.00 -4.53 -4.13
CA GLN A 114 5.20 -3.65 -5.27
C GLN A 114 6.69 -3.38 -5.42
N LEU A 115 7.15 -3.36 -6.67
CA LEU A 115 8.51 -3.00 -7.01
C LEU A 115 8.47 -2.03 -8.18
N ILE A 116 9.11 -0.87 -8.00
CA ILE A 116 9.24 0.15 -9.05
C ILE A 116 10.71 0.26 -9.41
N CYS A 117 11.02 0.07 -10.69
CA CYS A 117 12.37 0.21 -11.21
C CYS A 117 12.42 1.16 -12.42
N ILE A 118 13.46 1.98 -12.47
CA ILE A 118 13.71 2.92 -13.58
C ILE A 118 14.98 2.48 -14.32
N ALA A 119 14.81 2.03 -15.57
CA ALA A 119 15.91 1.62 -16.43
C ALA A 119 16.08 2.58 -17.63
N PRO A 120 17.32 3.03 -17.94
CA PRO A 120 17.56 3.83 -19.13
C PRO A 120 17.39 2.96 -20.39
N VAL A 121 16.53 3.39 -21.31
CA VAL A 121 16.41 2.76 -22.63
C VAL A 121 17.59 3.25 -23.47
N ARG A 122 18.64 2.43 -23.62
CA ARG A 122 19.63 2.64 -24.67
C ARG A 122 19.07 2.09 -25.98
N ALA A 123 18.42 2.95 -26.76
CA ALA A 123 18.20 2.66 -28.17
C ALA A 123 19.58 2.65 -28.84
N ALA A 124 20.11 1.46 -29.11
CA ALA A 124 21.20 1.30 -30.05
C ALA A 124 20.62 1.59 -31.44
N LEU A 125 20.54 2.87 -31.81
CA LEU A 125 20.38 3.27 -33.19
C LEU A 125 21.67 2.86 -33.90
N ARG A 126 21.60 1.79 -34.69
CA ARG A 126 22.54 1.47 -35.75
C ARG A 126 21.85 1.71 -37.08
#